data_AF-A0A7K3MVY3-F1
#
_entry.id   AF-A0A7K3MVY3-F1
#
_cell.length_a   1.000
_cell.length_b   1.000
_cell.length_c   1.000
_cell.angle_alpha   90.00
_cell.angle_beta   90.00
_cell.angle_gamma   90.00
#
_symmetry.space_group_name_H-M   'P 1'
#
loop_
_entity.id
_entity.type
_entity.pdbx_description
1 polymer ?
#
loop_
_entity_poly.entity_id
_entity_poly.type
_entity_poly.pdbx_seq_one_letter_code
_entity_poly.pdbx_strand_id
1 'polypeptide(L)'
;MIRRDELRKLKVEVEKIVNEAFEFAKKNEKNKNDYILFLSRSTYDPEARGIFSPWQLDNSIQERIDRHRVDFLLQYLTERYNFQTENSVDSKFTLTIELMIYSHLWESKHNLANFKKLADFCDSKPYDWNVKIPEDSKYKFVKDNIREVFKKHNLKIYDIFKDCYSSQLRNAFAHSLYHFSLNGNNLVFENYDGVKYLTEELSFDDWTIIFLKSALLQNTYHNKFNSEIEELEDGKEFEVIMEYNEEKIEGIISYDKSYRRFSGKIK
;
A
#
# COMPACT_ATOMS: atom_id res chain seq x y z
N MET A 1 21.71 11.69 6.74
CA MET A 1 21.29 10.54 7.54
C MET A 1 20.20 10.93 8.53
N ILE A 2 19.10 10.17 8.58
CA ILE A 2 18.09 10.31 9.64
C ILE A 2 18.63 9.77 10.97
N ARG A 3 18.45 10.51 12.07
CA ARG A 3 18.85 10.04 13.40
C ARG A 3 17.91 8.93 13.88
N ARG A 4 18.39 8.03 14.74
CA ARG A 4 17.56 6.94 15.31
C ARG A 4 16.25 7.45 15.92
N ASP A 5 16.31 8.57 16.63
CA ASP A 5 15.12 9.16 17.26
C ASP A 5 14.17 9.79 16.24
N GLU A 6 14.69 10.32 15.14
CA GLU A 6 13.88 10.81 14.01
C GLU A 6 13.19 9.65 13.29
N LEU A 7 13.88 8.52 13.08
CA LEU A 7 13.28 7.30 12.52
C LEU A 7 12.18 6.73 13.42
N ARG A 8 12.39 6.73 14.74
CA ARG A 8 11.35 6.31 15.71
C ARG A 8 10.13 7.22 15.66
N LYS A 9 10.34 8.54 15.63
CA LYS A 9 9.25 9.51 15.50
C LYS A 9 8.48 9.29 14.19
N LEU A 10 9.21 9.10 13.09
CA LEU A 10 8.62 8.84 11.79
C LEU A 10 7.77 7.56 11.78
N LYS A 11 8.27 6.48 12.39
CA LYS A 11 7.51 5.24 12.54
C LYS A 11 6.20 5.45 13.29
N VAL A 12 6.25 6.10 14.47
CA VAL A 12 5.06 6.37 15.29
C VAL A 12 4.07 7.28 14.55
N GLU A 13 4.57 8.26 13.81
CA GLU A 13 3.76 9.15 12.99
C GLU A 13 3.02 8.37 11.89
N VAL A 14 3.74 7.55 11.12
CA VAL A 14 3.15 6.73 10.05
C VAL A 14 2.15 5.73 10.63
N GLU A 15 2.44 5.09 11.77
CA GLU A 15 1.49 4.23 12.51
C GLU A 15 0.19 4.96 12.83
N LYS A 16 0.29 6.16 13.40
CA LYS A 16 -0.90 6.97 13.72
C LYS A 16 -1.71 7.31 12.46
N ILE A 17 -1.04 7.70 11.38
CA ILE A 17 -1.67 8.09 10.11
C ILE A 17 -2.40 6.90 9.47
N VAL A 18 -1.78 5.72 9.45
CA VAL A 18 -2.41 4.51 8.91
C VAL A 18 -3.60 4.11 9.77
N ASN A 19 -3.45 4.11 11.09
CA ASN A 19 -4.56 3.79 12.00
C ASN A 19 -5.75 4.73 11.79
N GLU A 20 -5.50 6.04 11.67
CA GLU A 20 -6.55 7.02 11.37
C GLU A 20 -7.33 6.67 10.10
N ALA A 21 -6.63 6.27 9.03
CA ALA A 21 -7.28 5.91 7.76
C ALA A 21 -8.12 4.62 7.87
N PHE A 22 -7.63 3.58 8.57
CA PHE A 22 -8.37 2.34 8.80
C PHE A 22 -9.62 2.57 9.67
N GLU A 23 -9.49 3.30 10.78
CA GLU A 23 -10.62 3.63 11.65
C GLU A 23 -11.67 4.48 10.92
N PHE A 24 -11.24 5.39 10.05
CA PHE A 24 -12.15 6.17 9.23
C PHE A 24 -12.86 5.30 8.20
N ALA A 25 -12.14 4.44 7.47
CA ALA A 25 -12.71 3.51 6.50
C ALA A 25 -13.77 2.60 7.12
N LYS A 26 -13.47 2.00 8.28
CA LYS A 26 -14.38 1.11 9.02
C LYS A 26 -15.66 1.80 9.46
N LYS A 27 -15.63 3.10 9.74
CA LYS A 27 -16.83 3.88 10.14
C LYS A 27 -17.67 4.37 8.97
N ASN A 28 -17.13 4.35 7.76
CA ASN A 28 -17.74 4.93 6.57
C ASN A 28 -18.13 3.89 5.52
N GLU A 29 -18.27 2.62 5.91
CA GLU A 29 -18.77 1.56 5.05
C GLU A 29 -20.10 1.96 4.37
N LYS A 30 -20.21 1.69 3.06
CA LYS A 30 -21.47 1.94 2.34
C LYS A 30 -22.54 0.93 2.71
N ASN A 31 -22.21 -0.35 2.60
CA ASN A 31 -23.07 -1.43 3.05
C ASN A 31 -22.52 -2.05 4.33
N LYS A 32 -23.42 -2.61 5.14
CA LYS A 32 -23.05 -3.30 6.38
C LYS A 32 -22.06 -4.42 6.08
N ASN A 33 -20.94 -4.42 6.80
CA ASN A 33 -19.88 -5.43 6.73
C ASN A 33 -19.11 -5.50 5.39
N ASP A 34 -19.15 -4.48 4.53
CA ASP A 34 -18.28 -4.41 3.35
C ASP A 34 -16.79 -4.46 3.74
N TYR A 35 -16.44 -3.93 4.92
CA TYR A 35 -15.10 -3.97 5.47
C TYR A 35 -14.64 -5.41 5.77
N ILE A 36 -15.56 -6.32 6.10
CA ILE A 36 -15.25 -7.76 6.24
C ILE A 36 -14.90 -8.37 4.87
N LEU A 37 -15.55 -7.95 3.78
CA LEU A 37 -15.16 -8.37 2.42
C LEU A 37 -13.72 -7.95 2.09
N PHE A 38 -13.33 -6.77 2.55
CA PHE A 38 -11.96 -6.27 2.42
C PHE A 38 -10.95 -7.08 3.24
N LEU A 39 -11.22 -7.30 4.53
CA LEU A 39 -10.34 -8.11 5.40
C LEU A 39 -10.20 -9.55 4.92
N SER A 40 -11.26 -10.13 4.34
CA SER A 40 -11.28 -11.47 3.76
C SER A 40 -10.65 -11.56 2.38
N ARG A 41 -10.01 -10.48 1.88
CA ARG A 41 -9.32 -10.45 0.57
C ARG A 41 -10.23 -10.93 -0.56
N SER A 42 -11.50 -10.55 -0.50
CA SER A 42 -12.52 -11.06 -1.40
C SER A 42 -12.27 -10.62 -2.85
N THR A 43 -12.46 -11.52 -3.81
CA THR A 43 -12.34 -11.24 -5.24
C THR A 43 -13.44 -11.92 -6.03
N TYR A 44 -13.77 -11.38 -7.20
CA TYR A 44 -14.68 -12.03 -8.12
C TYR A 44 -13.92 -12.71 -9.27
N ASP A 45 -14.13 -14.01 -9.43
CA ASP A 45 -13.58 -14.81 -10.52
C ASP A 45 -14.71 -15.49 -11.32
N PRO A 46 -15.05 -14.99 -12.53
CA PRO A 46 -16.11 -15.58 -13.34
C PRO A 46 -15.77 -16.99 -13.83
N GLU A 47 -14.49 -17.34 -13.97
CA GLU A 47 -14.04 -18.65 -14.47
C GLU A 47 -14.21 -19.75 -13.41
N ALA A 48 -14.38 -19.39 -12.14
CA ALA A 48 -14.64 -20.34 -11.06
C ALA A 48 -16.04 -20.97 -11.14
N ARG A 49 -16.98 -20.38 -11.91
CA ARG A 49 -18.36 -20.85 -12.03
C ARG A 49 -18.42 -22.31 -12.49
N GLY A 50 -19.11 -23.14 -11.70
CA GLY A 50 -19.34 -24.56 -12.00
C GLY A 50 -18.48 -25.52 -11.18
N ILE A 51 -17.35 -25.06 -10.63
CA ILE A 51 -16.53 -25.82 -9.67
C ILE A 51 -16.64 -25.19 -8.27
N PHE A 52 -16.62 -23.86 -8.20
CA PHE A 52 -16.73 -23.09 -6.95
C PHE A 52 -17.65 -21.86 -7.15
N SER A 53 -17.93 -21.14 -6.06
CA SER A 53 -18.58 -19.82 -6.11
C SER A 53 -17.69 -18.82 -6.86
N PRO A 54 -18.20 -17.94 -7.74
CA PRO A 54 -17.37 -16.89 -8.33
C PRO A 54 -16.95 -15.81 -7.32
N TRP A 55 -17.66 -15.69 -6.19
CA TRP A 55 -17.21 -14.88 -5.06
C TRP A 55 -16.22 -15.68 -4.22
N GLN A 56 -14.95 -15.36 -4.39
CA GLN A 56 -13.83 -16.01 -3.74
C GLN A 56 -13.42 -15.23 -2.50
N LEU A 57 -13.16 -15.94 -1.40
CA LEU A 57 -12.60 -15.40 -0.16
C LEU A 57 -11.15 -15.88 -0.02
N ASP A 58 -10.36 -15.17 0.77
CA ASP A 58 -8.95 -15.49 1.05
C ASP A 58 -8.08 -15.67 -0.21
N ASN A 59 -8.31 -14.83 -1.22
CA ASN A 59 -7.48 -14.85 -2.41
C ASN A 59 -6.09 -14.26 -2.12
N SER A 60 -5.19 -15.12 -1.64
CA SER A 60 -3.80 -14.81 -1.28
C SER A 60 -2.82 -14.94 -2.45
N ILE A 61 -3.29 -15.12 -3.69
CA ILE A 61 -2.40 -15.30 -4.86
C ILE A 61 -1.48 -14.07 -5.03
N GLN A 62 -2.05 -12.87 -4.96
CA GLN A 62 -1.28 -11.64 -5.13
C GLN A 62 -0.27 -11.43 -3.99
N GLU A 63 -0.63 -11.78 -2.74
CA GLU A 63 0.30 -11.76 -1.61
C GLU A 63 1.46 -12.75 -1.80
N ARG A 64 1.19 -13.93 -2.35
CA ARG A 64 2.24 -14.92 -2.66
C ARG A 64 3.18 -14.44 -3.76
N ILE A 65 2.65 -13.78 -4.79
CA ILE A 65 3.45 -13.19 -5.87
C ILE A 65 4.37 -12.09 -5.31
N ASP A 66 3.88 -11.26 -4.39
CA ASP A 66 4.65 -10.15 -3.81
C ASP A 66 5.54 -10.56 -2.63
N ARG A 67 5.39 -11.78 -2.10
CA ARG A 67 6.08 -12.27 -0.89
C ARG A 67 7.58 -12.00 -0.91
N HIS A 68 8.28 -12.38 -1.99
CA HIS A 68 9.73 -12.20 -2.06
C HIS A 68 10.15 -10.72 -2.04
N ARG A 69 9.32 -9.81 -2.57
CA ARG A 69 9.59 -8.36 -2.51
C ARG A 69 9.41 -7.84 -1.08
N VAL A 70 8.41 -8.33 -0.37
CA VAL A 70 8.18 -8.00 1.04
C VAL A 70 9.30 -8.55 1.92
N ASP A 71 9.68 -9.82 1.75
CA ASP A 71 10.77 -10.46 2.49
C ASP A 71 12.09 -9.69 2.28
N PHE A 72 12.39 -9.32 1.02
CA PHE A 72 13.56 -8.52 0.70
C PHE A 72 13.55 -7.14 1.38
N LEU A 73 12.40 -6.45 1.37
CA LEU A 73 12.26 -5.17 2.09
C LEU A 73 12.51 -5.35 3.59
N LEU A 74 11.90 -6.36 4.22
CA LEU A 74 12.03 -6.60 5.66
C LEU A 74 13.48 -6.94 6.04
N GLN A 75 14.13 -7.78 5.23
CA GLN A 75 15.55 -8.09 5.38
C GLN A 75 16.38 -6.80 5.27
N TYR A 76 16.17 -6.00 4.23
CA TYR A 76 16.90 -4.75 4.02
C TYR A 76 16.73 -3.77 5.18
N LEU A 77 15.50 -3.54 5.66
CA LEU A 77 15.24 -2.69 6.81
C LEU A 77 15.91 -3.22 8.08
N THR A 78 15.93 -4.54 8.28
CA THR A 78 16.60 -5.16 9.43
C THR A 78 18.12 -5.05 9.34
N GLU A 79 18.71 -5.18 8.17
CA GLU A 79 20.17 -5.09 8.02
C GLU A 79 20.69 -3.66 8.06
N ARG A 80 19.97 -2.71 7.43
CA ARG A 80 20.45 -1.34 7.20
C ARG A 80 19.86 -0.29 8.15
N TYR A 81 18.68 -0.57 8.70
CA TYR A 81 17.98 0.35 9.60
C TYR A 81 17.73 -0.29 10.98
N ASN A 82 18.52 -1.30 11.39
CA ASN A 82 18.41 -1.85 12.73
C ASN A 82 18.72 -0.81 13.81
N PHE A 83 17.94 -0.89 14.88
CA PHE A 83 18.01 0.01 16.03
C PHE A 83 19.26 -0.22 16.91
N GLN A 84 20.33 -0.86 16.43
CA GLN A 84 21.48 -1.30 17.24
C GLN A 84 22.81 -0.67 16.85
N THR A 85 23.05 -0.32 15.59
CA THR A 85 24.32 0.29 15.17
C THR A 85 24.17 1.72 14.68
N GLU A 86 24.89 2.65 15.28
CA GLU A 86 25.24 3.93 14.66
C GLU A 86 26.40 3.68 13.70
N ASN A 87 26.16 3.36 12.43
CA ASN A 87 27.17 3.40 11.35
C ASN A 87 26.51 3.16 9.98
N SER A 88 26.48 4.16 9.08
CA SER A 88 27.51 4.53 8.08
C SER A 88 27.51 3.56 6.89
N VAL A 89 27.19 3.93 5.65
CA VAL A 89 27.55 5.07 4.80
C VAL A 89 26.41 5.27 3.78
N ASP A 90 26.10 6.51 3.37
CA ASP A 90 25.34 6.82 2.13
C ASP A 90 26.17 6.38 0.91
N SER A 91 26.36 5.08 0.78
CA SER A 91 27.03 4.52 -0.38
C SER A 91 26.03 4.62 -1.52
N LYS A 92 26.51 5.06 -2.68
CA LYS A 92 25.72 5.07 -3.92
C LYS A 92 25.05 3.72 -4.18
N PHE A 93 25.67 2.62 -3.71
CA PHE A 93 25.08 1.28 -3.70
C PHE A 93 23.82 1.18 -2.83
N THR A 94 23.85 1.65 -1.59
CA THR A 94 22.70 1.71 -0.68
C THR A 94 21.54 2.47 -1.32
N LEU A 95 21.81 3.70 -1.81
CA LEU A 95 20.82 4.56 -2.45
C LEU A 95 20.20 3.90 -3.69
N THR A 96 21.01 3.15 -4.46
CA THR A 96 20.53 2.40 -5.63
C THR A 96 19.57 1.28 -5.21
N ILE A 97 19.87 0.54 -4.13
CA ILE A 97 18.97 -0.49 -3.60
C ILE A 97 17.66 0.14 -3.12
N GLU A 98 17.74 1.28 -2.43
CA GLU A 98 16.54 2.00 -1.97
C GLU A 98 15.66 2.42 -3.15
N LEU A 99 16.25 2.94 -4.22
CA LEU A 99 15.53 3.31 -5.44
C LEU A 99 14.84 2.11 -6.08
N MET A 100 15.49 0.93 -6.09
CA MET A 100 14.89 -0.32 -6.54
C MET A 100 13.68 -0.71 -5.69
N ILE A 101 13.86 -0.75 -4.37
CA ILE A 101 12.80 -1.10 -3.42
C ILE A 101 11.62 -0.13 -3.54
N TYR A 102 11.90 1.17 -3.52
CA TYR A 102 10.90 2.23 -3.69
C TYR A 102 10.09 2.04 -4.98
N SER A 103 10.76 1.75 -6.09
CA SER A 103 10.09 1.51 -7.37
C SER A 103 9.17 0.31 -7.29
N HIS A 104 9.63 -0.80 -6.71
CA HIS A 104 8.78 -1.98 -6.51
C HIS A 104 7.57 -1.74 -5.60
N LEU A 105 7.73 -0.94 -4.54
CA LEU A 105 6.63 -0.57 -3.64
C LEU A 105 5.52 0.16 -4.39
N TRP A 106 5.87 1.16 -5.18
CA TRP A 106 4.93 2.02 -5.90
C TRP A 106 4.50 1.51 -7.28
N GLU A 107 5.10 0.42 -7.77
CA GLU A 107 4.70 -0.28 -9.00
C GLU A 107 3.90 -1.56 -8.73
N SER A 108 3.88 -2.07 -7.49
CA SER A 108 3.07 -3.24 -7.12
C SER A 108 1.58 -2.97 -7.32
N LYS A 109 0.96 -3.75 -8.21
CA LYS A 109 -0.49 -3.70 -8.44
C LYS A 109 -1.26 -4.10 -7.18
N HIS A 110 -0.76 -5.06 -6.42
CA HIS A 110 -1.39 -5.51 -5.18
C HIS A 110 -1.43 -4.37 -4.15
N ASN A 111 -0.31 -3.67 -3.93
CA ASN A 111 -0.25 -2.54 -3.01
C ASN A 111 -1.19 -1.41 -3.44
N LEU A 112 -1.15 -1.04 -4.71
CA LEU A 112 -2.03 0.01 -5.25
C LEU A 112 -3.51 -0.38 -5.14
N ALA A 113 -3.86 -1.65 -5.36
CA ALA A 113 -5.23 -2.13 -5.21
C ALA A 113 -5.69 -2.06 -3.75
N ASN A 114 -4.84 -2.43 -2.80
CA ASN A 114 -5.13 -2.35 -1.37
C ASN A 114 -5.37 -0.90 -0.93
N PHE A 115 -4.49 0.03 -1.32
CA PHE A 115 -4.68 1.45 -1.03
C PHE A 115 -5.94 2.04 -1.67
N LYS A 116 -6.26 1.60 -2.89
CA LYS A 116 -7.50 1.98 -3.58
C LYS A 116 -8.73 1.49 -2.85
N LYS A 117 -8.76 0.23 -2.41
CA LYS A 117 -9.87 -0.31 -1.60
C LYS A 117 -10.05 0.52 -0.32
N LEU A 118 -8.96 0.78 0.42
CA LEU A 118 -9.02 1.62 1.62
C LEU A 118 -9.59 3.01 1.30
N ALA A 119 -9.13 3.65 0.22
CA ALA A 119 -9.66 4.94 -0.23
C ALA A 119 -11.15 4.87 -0.57
N ASP A 120 -11.61 3.82 -1.25
CA ASP A 120 -13.03 3.64 -1.56
C ASP A 120 -13.91 3.55 -0.32
N PHE A 121 -13.45 2.84 0.72
CA PHE A 121 -14.15 2.81 2.01
C PHE A 121 -14.22 4.19 2.66
N CYS A 122 -13.12 4.96 2.63
CA CYS A 122 -13.15 6.34 3.10
C CYS A 122 -14.15 7.20 2.30
N ASP A 123 -14.42 6.88 1.04
CA ASP A 123 -15.37 7.60 0.20
C ASP A 123 -16.80 7.02 0.22
N SER A 124 -17.09 6.11 1.16
CA SER A 124 -18.37 5.41 1.27
C SER A 124 -18.83 4.78 -0.05
N LYS A 125 -17.89 4.16 -0.77
CA LYS A 125 -18.18 3.36 -1.96
C LYS A 125 -18.45 1.90 -1.58
N PRO A 126 -19.25 1.18 -2.40
CA PRO A 126 -19.42 -0.26 -2.18
C PRO A 126 -18.09 -0.98 -2.40
N TYR A 127 -17.96 -2.18 -1.84
CA TYR A 127 -16.78 -3.00 -2.03
C TYR A 127 -16.51 -3.29 -3.51
N ASP A 128 -15.32 -2.91 -3.99
CA ASP A 128 -14.89 -3.20 -5.36
C ASP A 128 -14.23 -4.59 -5.44
N TRP A 129 -14.97 -5.53 -6.04
CA TRP A 129 -14.55 -6.92 -6.23
C TRP A 129 -13.46 -7.10 -7.29
N ASN A 130 -13.22 -6.10 -8.15
CA ASN A 130 -12.28 -6.19 -9.26
C ASN A 130 -11.55 -4.86 -9.52
N VAL A 131 -10.69 -4.47 -8.57
CA VAL A 131 -9.86 -3.27 -8.70
C VAL A 131 -8.86 -3.43 -9.84
N LYS A 132 -9.06 -2.68 -10.92
CA LYS A 132 -8.16 -2.67 -12.08
C LYS A 132 -7.11 -1.58 -11.94
N ILE A 133 -5.86 -2.00 -11.79
CA ILE A 133 -4.70 -1.08 -11.84
C ILE A 133 -4.31 -0.89 -13.30
N PRO A 134 -4.30 0.34 -13.82
CA PRO A 134 -3.94 0.56 -15.22
C PRO A 134 -2.45 0.33 -15.44
N GLU A 135 -2.08 -0.18 -16.63
CA GLU A 135 -0.67 -0.32 -17.02
C GLU A 135 -0.05 1.06 -17.22
N ASP A 136 -0.73 1.89 -18.02
CA ASP A 136 -0.34 3.27 -18.29
C ASP A 136 -0.99 4.24 -17.31
N SER A 137 -0.45 5.44 -17.19
CA SER A 137 -1.05 6.52 -16.39
C SER A 137 -1.26 6.17 -14.91
N LYS A 138 -0.45 5.28 -14.32
CA LYS A 138 -0.48 4.97 -12.88
C LYS A 138 -0.45 6.21 -12.00
N TYR A 139 0.25 7.27 -12.44
CA TYR A 139 0.25 8.54 -11.72
C TYR A 139 -1.15 9.12 -11.56
N LYS A 140 -1.92 9.13 -12.64
CA LYS A 140 -3.30 9.62 -12.63
C LYS A 140 -4.17 8.75 -11.74
N PHE A 141 -4.00 7.43 -11.81
CA PHE A 141 -4.71 6.50 -10.92
C PHE A 141 -4.43 6.79 -9.44
N VAL A 142 -3.15 6.84 -9.04
CA VAL A 142 -2.80 7.11 -7.64
C VAL A 142 -3.26 8.49 -7.21
N LYS A 143 -3.13 9.51 -8.07
CA LYS A 143 -3.60 10.86 -7.78
C LYS A 143 -5.12 10.89 -7.60
N ASP A 144 -5.86 10.59 -8.66
CA ASP A 144 -7.30 10.88 -8.75
C ASP A 144 -8.14 9.86 -7.97
N ASN A 145 -7.67 8.61 -7.87
CA ASN A 145 -8.46 7.51 -7.29
C ASN A 145 -8.06 7.13 -5.86
N ILE A 146 -6.90 7.57 -5.37
CA ILE A 146 -6.41 7.25 -4.01
C ILE A 146 -6.13 8.54 -3.24
N ARG A 147 -5.17 9.33 -3.71
CA ARG A 147 -4.66 10.49 -2.98
C ARG A 147 -5.70 11.59 -2.82
N GLU A 148 -6.40 11.99 -3.87
CA GLU A 148 -7.42 13.05 -3.78
C GLU A 148 -8.65 12.59 -2.96
N VAL A 149 -8.90 11.28 -2.84
CA VAL A 149 -9.93 10.74 -1.94
C VAL A 149 -9.54 10.96 -0.49
N PHE A 150 -8.30 10.61 -0.10
CA PHE A 150 -7.81 10.89 1.24
C PHE A 150 -7.80 12.39 1.56
N LYS A 151 -7.45 13.23 0.58
CA LYS A 151 -7.51 14.69 0.69
C LYS A 151 -8.93 15.19 0.95
N LYS A 152 -9.91 14.70 0.17
CA LYS A 152 -11.33 15.08 0.28
C LYS A 152 -11.86 14.89 1.71
N HIS A 153 -11.38 13.85 2.40
CA HIS A 153 -11.78 13.51 3.77
C HIS A 153 -10.81 14.02 4.84
N ASN A 154 -9.88 14.92 4.49
CA ASN A 154 -8.87 15.49 5.40
C ASN A 154 -8.03 14.44 6.16
N LEU A 155 -7.79 13.28 5.54
CA LEU A 155 -7.00 12.21 6.14
C LEU A 155 -5.51 12.45 5.92
N LYS A 156 -4.71 12.36 6.99
CA LYS A 156 -3.27 12.64 6.95
C LYS A 156 -2.45 11.72 6.05
N ILE A 157 -3.01 10.56 5.71
CA ILE A 157 -2.38 9.64 4.75
C ILE A 157 -2.22 10.29 3.37
N TYR A 158 -3.03 11.31 3.05
CA TYR A 158 -2.85 12.18 1.90
C TYR A 158 -1.42 12.72 1.79
N ASP A 159 -0.85 13.23 2.89
CA ASP A 159 0.46 13.87 2.87
C ASP A 159 1.57 12.86 2.58
N ILE A 160 1.46 11.63 3.09
CA ILE A 160 2.39 10.54 2.73
C ILE A 160 2.35 10.28 1.22
N PHE A 161 1.16 10.15 0.63
CA PHE A 161 1.04 9.94 -0.82
C PHE A 161 1.53 11.14 -1.63
N LYS A 162 1.27 12.36 -1.17
CA LYS A 162 1.71 13.59 -1.83
C LYS A 162 3.24 13.69 -1.85
N ASP A 163 3.88 13.41 -0.72
CA ASP A 163 5.33 13.57 -0.55
C ASP A 163 6.11 12.40 -1.15
N CYS A 164 5.58 11.18 -1.05
CA CYS A 164 6.35 9.99 -1.35
C CYS A 164 6.11 9.43 -2.75
N TYR A 165 4.93 9.63 -3.35
CA TYR A 165 4.64 9.10 -4.68
C TYR A 165 5.02 10.10 -5.78
N SER A 166 6.15 9.85 -6.45
CA SER A 166 6.64 10.69 -7.54
C SER A 166 6.72 9.92 -8.86
N SER A 167 6.00 10.41 -9.87
CA SER A 167 6.13 9.89 -11.24
C SER A 167 7.49 10.24 -11.86
N GLN A 168 8.07 11.38 -11.49
CA GLN A 168 9.39 11.79 -11.97
C GLN A 168 10.47 10.82 -11.47
N LEU A 169 10.50 10.54 -10.16
CA LEU A 169 11.50 9.67 -9.55
C LEU A 169 11.44 8.26 -10.15
N ARG A 170 10.24 7.70 -10.27
CA ARG A 170 10.05 6.34 -10.84
C ARG A 170 10.47 6.28 -12.31
N ASN A 171 10.10 7.27 -13.12
CA ASN A 171 10.52 7.32 -14.53
C ASN A 171 12.02 7.53 -14.67
N ALA A 172 12.61 8.41 -13.84
CA ALA A 172 14.05 8.64 -13.86
C ALA A 172 14.82 7.35 -13.56
N PHE A 173 14.40 6.62 -12.54
CA PHE A 173 15.01 5.34 -12.19
C PHE A 173 14.80 4.27 -13.28
N ALA A 174 13.57 4.07 -13.75
CA ALA A 174 13.24 3.04 -14.73
C ALA A 174 13.94 3.22 -16.08
N HIS A 175 14.28 4.46 -16.44
CA HIS A 175 14.96 4.79 -17.69
C HIS A 175 16.43 5.17 -17.49
N SER A 176 17.00 4.95 -16.30
CA SER A 176 18.38 5.33 -15.96
C SER A 176 18.70 6.81 -16.21
N LEU A 177 17.71 7.70 -16.06
CA LEU A 177 17.82 9.16 -16.23
C LEU A 177 18.11 9.84 -14.89
N TYR A 178 19.08 9.30 -14.15
CA TYR A 178 19.56 9.91 -12.91
C TYR A 178 21.06 9.62 -12.73
N HIS A 179 21.75 10.51 -12.02
CA HIS A 179 23.11 10.28 -11.58
C HIS A 179 23.38 10.92 -10.22
N PHE A 180 24.46 10.50 -9.58
CA PHE A 180 24.92 11.13 -8.34
C PHE A 180 25.80 12.33 -8.68
N SER A 181 25.48 13.49 -8.11
CA SER A 181 26.27 14.71 -8.26
C SER A 181 27.77 14.49 -7.96
N LEU A 182 28.63 15.30 -8.60
CA LEU A 182 30.09 15.25 -8.40
C LEU A 182 30.49 15.57 -6.95
N ASN A 183 29.72 16.44 -6.29
CA ASN A 183 29.91 16.79 -4.87
C ASN A 183 29.38 15.71 -3.92
N GLY A 184 28.69 14.69 -4.44
CA GLY A 184 28.38 13.46 -3.72
C GLY A 184 27.20 13.52 -2.74
N ASN A 185 26.35 14.55 -2.77
CA ASN A 185 25.26 14.72 -1.78
C ASN A 185 23.85 14.74 -2.37
N ASN A 186 23.73 14.86 -3.69
CA ASN A 186 22.45 14.96 -4.41
C ASN A 186 22.30 13.88 -5.48
N LEU A 187 21.07 13.39 -5.63
CA LEU A 187 20.55 12.73 -6.83
C LEU A 187 20.15 13.80 -7.84
N VAL A 188 20.68 13.74 -9.05
CA VAL A 188 20.38 14.65 -10.15
C VAL A 188 19.51 13.91 -11.15
N PHE A 189 18.44 14.53 -11.64
CA PHE A 189 17.49 13.93 -12.56
C PHE A 189 17.64 14.51 -13.97
N GLU A 190 17.98 13.64 -14.92
CA GLU A 190 18.16 14.02 -16.33
C GLU A 190 16.83 14.16 -17.07
N ASN A 191 15.73 13.74 -16.46
CA ASN A 191 14.38 13.92 -16.99
C ASN A 191 13.71 15.23 -16.54
N TYR A 192 14.43 16.12 -15.85
CA TYR A 192 13.92 17.43 -15.50
C TYR A 192 13.63 18.28 -16.75
N ASP A 193 12.45 18.91 -16.81
CA ASP A 193 12.05 19.76 -17.93
C ASP A 193 11.45 21.11 -17.49
N GLY A 194 11.36 21.36 -16.18
CA GLY A 194 10.82 22.60 -15.61
C GLY A 194 9.31 22.81 -15.81
N VAL A 195 8.60 21.88 -16.46
CA VAL A 195 7.18 22.00 -16.79
C VAL A 195 6.37 20.86 -16.19
N LYS A 196 6.69 19.62 -16.58
CA LYS A 196 6.04 18.39 -16.10
C LYS A 196 6.85 17.78 -14.94
N TYR A 197 8.16 17.92 -15.00
CA TYR A 197 9.13 17.37 -14.07
C TYR A 197 9.90 18.53 -13.44
N LEU A 198 9.57 18.81 -12.18
CA LEU A 198 9.96 20.04 -11.49
C LEU A 198 11.16 19.86 -10.55
N THR A 199 11.54 18.63 -10.24
CA THR A 199 12.66 18.35 -9.33
C THR A 199 13.92 18.11 -10.14
N GLU A 200 14.83 19.09 -10.20
CA GLU A 200 16.12 18.93 -10.89
C GLU A 200 17.08 18.06 -10.07
N GLU A 201 17.12 18.29 -8.76
CA GLU A 201 17.94 17.55 -7.82
C GLU A 201 17.20 17.25 -6.51
N LEU A 202 17.64 16.20 -5.81
CA LEU A 202 17.13 15.78 -4.52
C LEU A 202 18.30 15.41 -3.61
N SER A 203 18.35 15.99 -2.41
CA SER A 203 19.39 15.63 -1.44
C SER A 203 19.24 14.17 -1.00
N PHE A 204 20.34 13.52 -0.61
CA PHE A 204 20.26 12.15 -0.08
C PHE A 204 19.40 12.07 1.19
N ASP A 205 19.41 13.12 2.01
CA ASP A 205 18.58 13.19 3.21
C ASP A 205 17.09 13.20 2.87
N ASP A 206 16.68 14.04 1.92
CA ASP A 206 15.29 14.10 1.46
C ASP A 206 14.87 12.78 0.81
N TRP A 207 15.76 12.18 0.02
CA TRP A 207 15.56 10.85 -0.56
C TRP A 207 15.34 9.79 0.51
N THR A 208 16.21 9.71 1.52
CA THR A 208 16.11 8.74 2.61
C THR A 208 14.79 8.91 3.36
N ILE A 209 14.32 10.15 3.57
CA ILE A 209 13.00 10.40 4.17
C ILE A 209 11.86 9.89 3.29
N ILE A 210 11.88 10.15 1.98
CA ILE A 210 10.90 9.65 1.01
C ILE A 210 10.87 8.11 1.00
N PHE A 211 12.05 7.48 0.95
CA PHE A 211 12.21 6.04 0.98
C PHE A 211 11.65 5.45 2.27
N LEU A 212 12.06 5.96 3.42
CA LEU A 212 11.64 5.45 4.72
C LEU A 212 10.15 5.63 4.96
N LYS A 213 9.57 6.79 4.62
CA LYS A 213 8.12 7.00 4.68
C LYS A 213 7.38 5.99 3.79
N SER A 214 7.87 5.71 2.58
CA SER A 214 7.28 4.72 1.67
C SER A 214 7.34 3.30 2.26
N ALA A 215 8.51 2.90 2.77
CA ALA A 215 8.73 1.59 3.36
C ALA A 215 7.91 1.38 4.64
N LEU A 216 7.88 2.39 5.51
CA LEU A 216 7.08 2.39 6.74
C LEU A 216 5.59 2.36 6.42
N LEU A 217 5.12 3.13 5.43
CA LEU A 217 3.70 3.09 5.00
C LEU A 217 3.29 1.66 4.65
N GLN A 218 4.06 0.99 3.80
CA GLN A 218 3.77 -0.37 3.38
C GLN A 218 3.75 -1.35 4.56
N ASN A 219 4.80 -1.33 5.38
CA ASN A 219 4.94 -2.25 6.51
C ASN A 219 3.83 -2.02 7.56
N THR A 220 3.58 -0.76 7.92
CA THR A 220 2.55 -0.39 8.88
C THR A 220 1.15 -0.72 8.37
N TYR A 221 0.86 -0.46 7.09
CA TYR A 221 -0.40 -0.85 6.46
C TYR A 221 -0.64 -2.35 6.59
N HIS A 222 0.37 -3.16 6.24
CA HIS A 222 0.27 -4.62 6.31
C HIS A 222 0.02 -5.11 7.75
N ASN A 223 0.76 -4.57 8.71
CA ASN A 223 0.61 -4.93 10.11
C ASN A 223 -0.77 -4.53 10.66
N LYS A 224 -1.27 -3.33 10.33
CA LYS A 224 -2.62 -2.90 10.73
C LYS A 224 -3.69 -3.77 10.09
N PHE A 225 -3.57 -4.09 8.80
CA PHE A 225 -4.50 -4.99 8.11
C PHE A 225 -4.58 -6.37 8.78
N ASN A 226 -3.44 -6.96 9.15
CA ASN A 226 -3.42 -8.23 9.87
C ASN A 226 -3.97 -8.11 11.30
N SER A 227 -3.66 -7.02 12.01
CA SER A 227 -4.22 -6.74 13.34
C SER A 227 -5.74 -6.71 13.32
N GLU A 228 -6.34 -6.06 12.32
CA GLU A 228 -7.80 -6.01 12.16
C GLU A 228 -8.42 -7.39 11.99
N ILE A 229 -7.72 -8.32 11.31
CA ILE A 229 -8.15 -9.71 11.17
C ILE A 229 -8.01 -10.46 12.50
N GLU A 230 -6.88 -10.30 13.19
CA GLU A 230 -6.62 -10.97 14.48
C GLU A 230 -7.57 -10.53 15.60
N GLU A 231 -8.05 -9.29 15.53
CA GLU A 231 -9.05 -8.70 16.44
C GLU A 231 -10.48 -9.24 16.22
N LEU A 232 -10.77 -9.88 15.07
CA LEU A 232 -12.08 -10.47 14.83
C LEU A 232 -12.40 -11.56 15.88
N GLU A 233 -13.67 -11.73 16.21
CA GLU A 233 -14.11 -12.82 17.10
C GLU A 233 -14.14 -14.14 16.33
N ASP A 234 -13.64 -15.21 16.95
CA ASP A 234 -13.54 -16.53 16.31
C ASP A 234 -14.94 -17.09 16.01
N GLY A 235 -15.15 -17.52 14.77
CA GLY A 235 -16.42 -18.10 14.32
C GLY A 235 -17.61 -17.12 14.21
N LYS A 236 -17.41 -15.82 14.50
CA LYS A 236 -18.47 -14.82 14.37
C LYS A 236 -18.95 -14.71 12.93
N GLU A 237 -20.26 -14.80 12.74
CA GLU A 237 -20.92 -14.69 11.44
C GLU A 237 -21.23 -13.23 11.10
N PHE A 238 -20.83 -12.82 9.90
CA PHE A 238 -21.08 -11.49 9.32
C PHE A 238 -21.92 -11.65 8.06
N GLU A 239 -23.13 -11.10 8.07
CA GLU A 239 -23.95 -11.01 6.87
C GLU A 239 -23.39 -9.94 5.94
N VAL A 240 -23.14 -10.29 4.69
CA VAL A 240 -22.55 -9.43 3.67
C VAL A 240 -23.37 -9.44 2.40
N ILE A 241 -23.32 -8.33 1.66
CA ILE A 241 -23.90 -8.21 0.33
C ILE A 241 -22.78 -8.36 -0.69
N MET A 242 -22.88 -9.37 -1.54
CA MET A 242 -21.96 -9.66 -2.62
C MET A 242 -22.56 -9.15 -3.94
N GLU A 243 -22.13 -7.97 -4.38
CA GLU A 243 -22.65 -7.29 -5.57
C GLU A 243 -21.56 -7.08 -6.63
N TYR A 244 -21.74 -7.65 -7.82
CA TYR A 244 -20.84 -7.44 -8.96
C TYR A 244 -21.57 -7.67 -10.29
N ASN A 245 -21.41 -6.76 -11.27
CA ASN A 245 -22.03 -6.83 -12.60
C ASN A 245 -23.54 -7.15 -12.57
N GLU A 246 -24.32 -6.39 -11.80
CA GLU A 246 -25.78 -6.55 -11.63
C GLU A 246 -26.23 -7.83 -10.89
N GLU A 247 -25.30 -8.75 -10.62
CA GLU A 247 -25.55 -9.88 -9.72
C GLU A 247 -25.40 -9.42 -8.27
N LYS A 248 -26.43 -9.68 -7.47
CA LYS A 248 -26.45 -9.37 -6.04
C LYS A 248 -26.89 -10.60 -5.26
N ILE A 249 -26.04 -11.02 -4.33
CA ILE A 249 -26.25 -12.19 -3.50
C ILE A 249 -25.97 -11.84 -2.04
N GLU A 250 -26.75 -12.40 -1.12
CA GLU A 250 -26.44 -12.33 0.30
C GLU A 250 -25.62 -13.55 0.71
N GLY A 251 -24.63 -13.32 1.56
CA GLY A 251 -23.87 -14.41 2.16
C GLY A 251 -23.49 -14.14 3.59
N ILE A 252 -22.92 -15.16 4.20
CA ILE A 252 -22.39 -15.13 5.56
C ILE A 252 -20.91 -15.43 5.48
N ILE A 253 -20.09 -14.57 6.07
CA ILE A 253 -18.65 -14.74 6.22
C ILE A 253 -18.33 -14.94 7.70
N SER A 254 -17.38 -15.82 8.01
CA SER A 254 -16.80 -15.93 9.36
C SER A 254 -15.29 -16.11 9.28
N TYR A 255 -14.58 -15.75 10.35
CA TYR A 255 -13.14 -15.95 10.48
C TYR A 255 -12.84 -17.07 11.47
N ASP A 256 -11.99 -18.00 11.07
CA ASP A 256 -11.51 -19.12 11.87
C ASP A 256 -10.07 -18.83 12.31
N LYS A 257 -9.88 -18.55 13.60
CA LYS A 257 -8.56 -18.24 14.18
C LYS A 257 -7.61 -19.43 14.19
N SER A 258 -8.15 -20.65 14.29
CA SER A 258 -7.33 -21.86 14.35
C SER A 258 -6.63 -22.11 13.03
N TYR A 259 -7.35 -21.90 11.92
CA TYR A 259 -6.80 -22.07 10.58
C TYR A 259 -6.37 -20.77 9.90
N ARG A 260 -6.58 -19.61 10.57
CA ARG A 260 -6.29 -18.26 10.05
C ARG A 260 -6.88 -18.03 8.66
N ARG A 261 -8.16 -18.36 8.51
CA ARG A 261 -8.87 -18.29 7.23
C ARG A 261 -10.29 -17.80 7.42
N PHE A 262 -10.79 -17.09 6.41
CA PHE A 262 -12.19 -16.79 6.24
C PHE A 262 -12.91 -17.97 5.57
N SER A 263 -14.15 -18.17 5.99
CA SER A 263 -15.09 -19.08 5.36
C SER A 263 -16.35 -18.33 4.99
N GLY A 264 -17.02 -18.80 3.92
CA GLY A 264 -18.20 -18.13 3.38
C GLY A 264 -19.25 -19.13 2.92
N LYS A 265 -20.51 -18.77 3.11
CA LYS A 265 -21.67 -19.46 2.54
C LYS A 265 -22.61 -18.45 1.88
N ILE A 266 -23.06 -18.75 0.68
CA ILE A 266 -24.15 -18.02 0.02
C ILE A 266 -25.46 -18.45 0.68
N LYS A 267 -26.38 -17.50 0.89
CA LYS A 267 -27.72 -17.77 1.39
C LYS A 267 -28.65 -18.28 0.30
#